data_AF-A0A6G3XJS9-F1
#
_entry.id   AF-A0A6G3XJS9-F1
#
_cell.length_a   1.000
_cell.length_b   1.000
_cell.length_c   1.000
_cell.angle_alpha   90.00
_cell.angle_beta   90.00
_cell.angle_gamma   90.00
#
_symmetry.space_group_name_H-M   'P 1'
#
loop_
_entity.id
_entity.type
_entity.pdbx_description
1 polymer ?
#
loop_
_entity_poly.entity_id
_entity_poly.type
_entity_poly.pdbx_seq_one_letter_code
_entity_poly.pdbx_strand_id
1 'polypeptide(L)'
;APALPEGIDPAEPFLLATLHRPDNTDDPERLSAILAALAALPVPVALLAHPRLVARAEEHGIKLDQGSVHVGRPLPYAGLV
;
A
#
# COMPACT_ATOMS: atom_id res chain seq x y z
N ALA A 1 -12.83 -15.42 -2.63
CA ALA A 1 -12.25 -14.64 -1.52
C ALA A 1 -11.62 -13.37 -2.11
N PRO A 2 -11.66 -12.24 -1.39
CA PRO A 2 -10.87 -11.09 -1.79
C PRO A 2 -9.39 -11.49 -1.72
N ALA A 3 -8.66 -11.31 -2.81
CA ALA A 3 -7.27 -11.75 -2.90
C ALA A 3 -6.36 -10.69 -2.29
N LEU A 4 -5.48 -11.10 -1.37
CA LEU A 4 -4.31 -10.31 -0.99
C LEU A 4 -3.42 -10.09 -2.22
N PRO A 5 -2.64 -8.99 -2.26
CA PRO A 5 -1.71 -8.77 -3.36
C PRO A 5 -0.68 -9.90 -3.48
N GLU A 6 -0.17 -10.11 -4.70
CA GLU A 6 0.87 -11.09 -4.95
C GLU A 6 2.10 -10.85 -4.06
N GLY A 7 2.65 -11.93 -3.51
CA GLY A 7 3.78 -11.88 -2.58
C GLY A 7 3.40 -11.89 -1.09
N ILE A 8 2.11 -11.86 -0.75
CA ILE A 8 1.63 -12.04 0.63
C ILE A 8 1.11 -13.46 0.84
N ASP A 9 1.70 -14.19 1.80
CA ASP A 9 1.14 -15.44 2.31
C ASP A 9 0.16 -15.13 3.46
N PRO A 10 -1.15 -15.45 3.33
CA PRO A 10 -2.11 -15.23 4.40
C PRO A 10 -1.88 -16.11 5.65
N ALA A 11 -1.07 -17.16 5.56
CA ALA A 11 -0.72 -18.03 6.68
C ALA A 11 0.46 -17.49 7.53
N GLU A 12 1.18 -16.49 7.03
CA GLU A 12 2.31 -15.85 7.72
C GLU A 12 1.95 -14.46 8.27
N PRO A 13 2.74 -13.89 9.21
CA PRO A 13 2.52 -12.53 9.67
C PRO A 13 2.69 -11.49 8.57
N PHE A 14 1.67 -10.66 8.35
CA PHE A 14 1.71 -9.52 7.45
C PHE A 14 0.98 -8.31 8.04
N LEU A 15 1.21 -7.14 7.46
CA LEU A 15 0.48 -5.92 7.79
C LEU A 15 -0.46 -5.53 6.65
N LEU A 16 -1.65 -5.04 7.01
CA LEU A 16 -2.57 -4.41 6.07
C LEU A 16 -2.54 -2.90 6.26
N ALA A 17 -2.23 -2.17 5.19
CA ALA A 17 -2.15 -0.71 5.21
C ALA A 17 -3.07 -0.08 4.17
N THR A 18 -3.60 1.10 4.49
CA THR A 18 -4.32 1.96 3.54
C THR A 18 -3.93 3.42 3.78
N LEU A 19 -3.82 4.22 2.71
CA LEU A 19 -3.48 5.63 2.77
C LEU A 19 -4.51 6.46 1.98
N HIS A 20 -5.16 7.40 2.67
CA HIS A 20 -6.27 8.18 2.09
C HIS A 20 -6.22 9.67 2.41
N ARG A 21 -5.37 10.10 3.35
CA ARG A 21 -5.29 11.51 3.77
C ARG A 21 -4.54 12.30 2.71
N PRO A 22 -5.14 13.37 2.12
CA PRO A 22 -4.48 14.21 1.12
C PRO A 22 -3.12 14.72 1.58
N ASP A 23 -3.02 15.15 2.84
CA ASP A 23 -1.76 15.62 3.43
C ASP A 23 -0.63 14.59 3.33
N ASN A 24 -0.93 13.28 3.27
CA ASN A 24 0.05 12.22 3.11
C ASN A 24 0.27 11.79 1.64
N THR A 25 -0.69 12.03 0.75
CA THR A 25 -0.68 11.47 -0.61
C THR A 25 -0.42 12.49 -1.71
N ASP A 26 -0.73 13.76 -1.46
CA ASP A 26 -0.60 14.85 -2.44
C ASP A 26 0.76 15.58 -2.31
N ASP A 27 1.52 15.31 -1.24
CA ASP A 27 2.90 15.76 -1.06
C ASP A 27 3.88 14.62 -1.39
N PRO A 28 4.77 14.79 -2.39
CA PRO A 28 5.64 13.72 -2.87
C PRO A 28 6.73 13.33 -1.86
N GLU A 29 7.27 14.27 -1.08
CA GLU A 29 8.30 13.97 -0.07
C GLU A 29 7.70 13.15 1.07
N ARG A 30 6.52 13.57 1.53
CA ARG A 30 5.80 12.88 2.59
C ARG A 30 5.33 11.50 2.16
N LEU A 31 4.78 11.37 0.95
CA LEU A 31 4.37 10.07 0.42
C LEU A 31 5.57 9.12 0.32
N SER A 32 6.70 9.61 -0.21
CA SER A 32 7.94 8.84 -0.32
C SER A 32 8.47 8.41 1.05
N ALA A 33 8.46 9.30 2.05
CA ALA A 33 8.91 8.99 3.39
C ALA A 33 8.05 7.90 4.05
N ILE A 34 6.72 7.96 3.89
CA ILE A 34 5.82 6.94 4.43
C ILE A 34 6.07 5.59 3.73
N LEU A 35 6.18 5.58 2.41
CA LEU A 35 6.43 4.34 1.65
C LEU A 35 7.80 3.74 2.00
N ALA A 36 8.85 4.55 2.14
CA ALA A 36 10.17 4.08 2.55
C ALA A 36 10.13 3.45 3.95
N ALA A 37 9.40 4.06 4.89
CA ALA A 37 9.24 3.50 6.24
C ALA A 37 8.51 2.14 6.21
N LEU A 38 7.45 2.01 5.41
CA LEU A 38 6.72 0.75 5.24
C LEU A 38 7.57 -0.31 4.53
N ALA A 39 8.32 0.08 3.49
CA ALA A 39 9.16 -0.80 2.70
C ALA A 39 10.34 -1.38 3.50
N ALA A 40 10.77 -0.71 4.58
CA ALA A 40 11.84 -1.16 5.45
C ALA A 40 11.38 -2.10 6.58
N LEU A 41 10.08 -2.39 6.69
CA LEU A 41 9.57 -3.28 7.73
C LEU A 41 10.01 -4.73 7.49
N PRO A 42 10.27 -5.52 8.56
CA PRO A 42 10.72 -6.90 8.44
C PRO A 42 9.60 -7.89 8.08
N VAL A 43 8.38 -7.39 7.87
CA VAL A 43 7.19 -8.18 7.52
C VAL A 43 6.56 -7.62 6.24
N PRO A 44 5.93 -8.46 5.41
CA PRO A 44 5.22 -7.99 4.22
C PRO A 44 4.08 -7.03 4.57
N VAL A 45 3.88 -6.02 3.74
CA VAL A 45 2.84 -4.99 3.88
C VAL A 45 1.94 -5.02 2.66
N ALA A 46 0.71 -5.50 2.84
CA ALA A 46 -0.35 -5.38 1.85
C ALA A 46 -0.88 -3.94 1.85
N LEU A 47 -0.49 -3.13 0.87
CA LEU A 47 -1.03 -1.79 0.66
C LEU A 47 -2.21 -1.85 -0.30
N LEU A 48 -3.43 -1.76 0.23
CA LEU A 48 -4.63 -1.68 -0.60
C LEU A 48 -4.83 -0.25 -1.08
N ALA A 49 -4.31 0.04 -2.29
CA ALA A 49 -4.24 1.39 -2.81
C ALA A 49 -5.53 1.79 -3.54
N HIS A 50 -6.19 2.85 -3.05
CA HIS A 50 -7.29 3.48 -3.79
C HIS A 50 -6.77 4.05 -5.13
N PRO A 51 -7.56 4.06 -6.23
CA PRO A 51 -7.13 4.62 -7.52
C PRO A 51 -6.55 6.03 -7.44
N ARG A 52 -7.06 6.85 -6.50
CA ARG A 52 -6.49 8.18 -6.22
C ARG A 52 -5.03 8.13 -5.76
N LEU A 53 -4.67 7.21 -4.86
CA LEU A 53 -3.29 7.06 -4.40
C LEU A 53 -2.38 6.60 -5.55
N VAL A 54 -2.86 5.66 -6.37
CA VAL A 54 -2.13 5.18 -7.55
C VAL A 54 -1.85 6.33 -8.51
N ALA A 55 -2.87 7.11 -8.85
CA ALA A 55 -2.73 8.28 -9.73
C ALA A 55 -1.76 9.32 -9.18
N ARG A 56 -1.83 9.63 -7.87
CA ARG A 56 -0.88 10.56 -7.22
C ARG A 56 0.55 10.05 -7.25
N ALA A 57 0.76 8.76 -6.96
CA ALA A 57 2.08 8.16 -7.03
C ALA A 57 2.66 8.20 -8.44
N GLU A 58 1.84 7.92 -9.46
CA GLU A 58 2.22 8.04 -10.87
C GLU A 58 2.57 9.49 -11.26
N GLU A 59 1.74 10.47 -10.86
CA GLU A 59 1.99 11.91 -11.07
C GLU A 59 3.32 12.37 -10.44
N HIS A 60 3.69 11.80 -9.30
CA HIS A 60 4.93 12.10 -8.58
C HIS A 60 6.12 11.23 -9.01
N GLY A 61 5.94 10.26 -9.91
CA GLY A 61 6.99 9.31 -10.30
C GLY A 61 7.43 8.37 -9.17
N ILE A 62 6.56 8.12 -8.19
CA ILE A 62 6.81 7.29 -7.01
C ILE A 62 6.30 5.87 -7.28
N LYS A 63 7.18 4.87 -7.09
CA LYS A 63 6.79 3.46 -7.14
C LYS A 63 6.18 3.04 -5.80
N LEU A 64 4.90 2.65 -5.80
CA LEU A 64 4.23 2.16 -4.59
C LEU A 64 4.73 0.77 -4.15
N ASP A 65 5.00 -0.09 -5.14
CA ASP A 65 5.48 -1.46 -4.93
C ASP A 65 7.01 -1.47 -4.74
N GLN A 66 7.48 -1.62 -3.50
CA GLN A 66 8.89 -1.58 -3.15
C GLN A 66 9.19 -2.19 -1.78
N GLY A 67 10.37 -2.82 -1.66
CA GLY A 67 10.78 -3.48 -0.42
C GLY A 67 9.72 -4.48 0.04
N SER A 68 9.25 -4.32 1.27
CA SER A 68 8.19 -5.13 1.86
C SER A 68 6.76 -4.74 1.44
N VAL A 69 6.57 -3.69 0.62
CA VAL A 69 5.23 -3.20 0.22
C VAL A 69 4.75 -3.88 -1.06
N HIS A 70 3.61 -4.57 -0.95
CA HIS A 70 2.89 -5.23 -2.04
C HIS A 70 1.56 -4.52 -2.30
N VAL A 71 1.34 -4.03 -3.51
CA VAL A 71 0.18 -3.19 -3.83
C VAL A 71 -1.00 -4.03 -4.31
N GLY A 72 -2.12 -3.93 -3.61
CA GLY A 72 -3.38 -4.58 -3.94
C GLY A 72 -4.47 -3.58 -4.33
N ARG A 73 -5.53 -4.08 -4.95
CA ARG A 73 -6.74 -3.29 -5.22
C ARG A 73 -7.57 -3.13 -3.93
N PRO A 74 -8.34 -2.04 -3.79
CA PRO A 74 -9.25 -1.89 -2.66
C PRO A 74 -10.22 -3.08 -2.56
N LEU A 75 -10.48 -3.53 -1.34
CA LEU A 75 -11.41 -4.62 -1.09
C LEU A 75 -12.83 -4.07 -0.81
N PRO A 76 -13.88 -4.78 -1.24
CA PRO A 76 -15.24 -4.50 -0.75
C PRO A 76 -15.31 -4.77 0.76
N TYR A 77 -16.26 -4.15 1.46
CA TYR A 77 -16.41 -4.29 2.92
C TYR A 77 -16.50 -5.75 3.39
N ALA A 78 -17.22 -6.60 2.66
CA ALA A 78 -17.33 -8.03 2.94
C ALA A 78 -15.98 -8.79 2.84
N GLY A 79 -14.96 -8.16 2.26
CA GLY A 79 -13.61 -8.68 2.17
C GLY A 79 -12.65 -8.20 3.26
N LEU A 80 -13.11 -7.35 4.17
CA LEU A 80 -12.35 -6.88 5.33
C LEU A 80 -12.71 -7.62 6.63
N VAL A 81 -13.68 -8.54 6.58
CA VAL A 81 -14.23 -9.28 7.73
C VAL A 81 -14.00 -10.77 7.60
#